data_AF-B1VJK1-F1
#
_entry.id   AF-B1VJK1-F1
#
_cell.length_a   1.000
_cell.length_b   1.000
_cell.length_c   1.000
_cell.angle_alpha   90.00
_cell.angle_beta   90.00
_cell.angle_gamma   90.00
#
_symmetry.space_group_name_H-M   'P 1'
#
loop_
_entity.id
_entity.type
_entity.pdbx_description
1 polymer ?
#
loop_
_entity_poly.entity_id
_entity_poly.type
_entity_poly.pdbx_seq_one_letter_code
_entity_poly.pdbx_strand_id
1 'polypeptide(L)'
;VSNVGYQYLHFHYNPAHMIAVSFFFATTLAMALHGGVILSAVNPQPGEAVKGPEHENTFFRDVVGYSIGSLGVHRLGLFLALSAAFWSAVCIVISGPFWTRGWPEWWGWWLNLPIWS
;
A
#
# COMPACT_ATOMS: atom_id res chain seq x y z
N VAL A 1 5.99 20.71 3.22
CA VAL A 1 4.85 19.93 2.66
C VAL A 1 3.61 20.79 2.48
N SER A 2 3.10 21.45 3.53
CA SER A 2 1.83 22.21 3.49
C SER A 2 1.69 23.17 2.28
N ASN A 3 2.60 24.14 2.11
CA ASN A 3 2.50 25.11 1.01
C ASN A 3 2.58 24.46 -0.38
N VAL A 4 3.44 23.46 -0.56
CA VAL A 4 3.57 22.70 -1.83
C VAL A 4 2.28 21.93 -2.14
N GLY A 5 1.61 21.38 -1.13
CA GLY A 5 0.33 20.70 -1.31
C GLY A 5 -0.80 21.66 -1.67
N TYR A 6 -0.88 22.81 -0.98
CA TYR A 6 -1.95 23.80 -1.20
C TYR A 6 -1.80 24.62 -2.47
N GLN A 7 -0.60 24.69 -3.06
CA GLN A 7 -0.40 25.23 -4.41
C GLN A 7 -1.28 24.55 -5.47
N TYR A 8 -1.65 23.27 -5.25
CA TYR A 8 -2.51 22.49 -6.13
C TYR A 8 -3.91 22.26 -5.52
N LEU A 9 -4.36 23.18 -4.65
CA LEU A 9 -5.59 23.12 -3.86
C LEU A 9 -5.61 21.92 -2.90
N HIS A 10 -5.98 20.73 -3.40
CA HIS A 10 -6.10 19.52 -2.60
C HIS A 10 -5.23 18.40 -3.16
N PHE A 11 -4.03 18.25 -2.60
CA PHE A 11 -3.04 17.26 -3.04
C PHE A 11 -3.50 15.80 -2.87
N HIS A 12 -4.52 15.55 -2.04
CA HIS A 12 -5.15 14.23 -1.90
C HIS A 12 -5.73 13.70 -3.22
N TYR A 13 -6.11 14.59 -4.15
CA TYR A 13 -6.65 14.21 -5.46
C TYR A 13 -5.57 13.91 -6.51
N ASN A 14 -4.28 14.05 -6.18
CA ASN A 14 -3.22 13.64 -7.08
C ASN A 14 -3.25 12.10 -7.21
N PRO A 15 -3.49 11.54 -8.41
CA PRO A 15 -3.65 10.09 -8.58
C PRO A 15 -2.39 9.31 -8.18
N ALA A 16 -1.19 9.84 -8.46
CA ALA A 16 0.05 9.20 -8.03
C ALA A 16 0.24 9.26 -6.51
N HIS A 17 -0.21 10.34 -5.86
CA HIS A 17 -0.19 10.45 -4.40
C HIS A 17 -1.18 9.46 -3.74
N MET A 18 -2.37 9.27 -4.31
CA MET A 18 -3.33 8.27 -3.84
C MET A 18 -2.74 6.85 -3.88
N ILE A 19 -2.03 6.52 -4.97
CA ILE A 19 -1.32 5.25 -5.11
C ILE A 19 -0.20 5.13 -4.07
N ALA A 20 0.63 6.17 -3.92
CA ALA A 20 1.74 6.19 -2.95
C ALA A 20 1.24 5.96 -1.51
N VAL A 21 0.19 6.68 -1.08
CA VAL A 21 -0.40 6.54 0.25
C VAL A 21 -1.00 5.14 0.45
N SER A 22 -1.64 4.59 -0.58
CA SER A 22 -2.16 3.22 -0.55
C SER A 22 -1.04 2.20 -0.33
N PHE A 23 0.11 2.36 -1.00
CA PHE A 23 1.27 1.51 -0.77
C PHE A 23 1.89 1.70 0.62
N PHE A 24 1.91 2.93 1.17
CA PHE A 24 2.34 3.14 2.55
C PHE A 24 1.46 2.37 3.55
N PHE A 25 0.13 2.48 3.43
CA PHE A 25 -0.79 1.75 4.29
C PHE A 25 -0.72 0.23 4.08
N ALA A 26 -0.58 -0.22 2.83
CA ALA A 26 -0.41 -1.64 2.56
C ALA A 26 0.91 -2.19 3.14
N THR A 27 1.99 -1.42 3.10
CA THR A 27 3.28 -1.80 3.69
C THR A 27 3.17 -1.98 5.20
N THR A 28 2.54 -1.03 5.90
CA THR A 28 2.38 -1.12 7.36
C THR A 28 1.46 -2.27 7.76
N LEU A 29 0.38 -2.49 7.02
CA LEU A 29 -0.51 -3.63 7.22
C LEU A 29 0.24 -4.95 7.02
N ALA A 30 0.95 -5.11 5.90
CA ALA A 30 1.71 -6.32 5.59
C ALA A 30 2.81 -6.59 6.63
N MET A 31 3.51 -5.55 7.09
CA MET A 31 4.53 -5.66 8.13
C MET A 31 3.93 -6.13 9.46
N ALA A 32 2.78 -5.58 9.87
CA ALA A 32 2.10 -5.98 11.10
C ALA A 32 1.64 -7.45 11.04
N LEU A 33 1.03 -7.86 9.94
CA LEU A 33 0.59 -9.25 9.73
C LEU A 33 1.78 -10.21 9.67
N HIS A 34 2.85 -9.84 8.97
CA HIS A 34 4.05 -10.67 8.85
C HIS A 34 4.76 -10.84 10.21
N GLY A 35 5.01 -9.73 10.92
CA GLY A 35 5.61 -9.81 12.27
C GLY A 35 4.74 -10.62 13.22
N GLY A 36 3.41 -10.42 13.17
CA GLY A 36 2.44 -11.14 13.98
C GLY A 36 2.47 -12.65 13.75
N VAL A 37 2.46 -13.11 12.49
CA VAL A 37 2.44 -14.55 12.20
C VAL A 37 3.71 -15.25 12.69
N ILE A 38 4.88 -14.65 12.45
CA ILE A 38 6.17 -15.22 12.86
C ILE A 38 6.24 -15.30 14.38
N LEU A 39 5.89 -14.21 15.08
CA LEU A 39 5.89 -14.19 16.54
C LEU A 39 4.88 -15.19 17.11
N SER A 40 3.70 -15.35 16.50
CA SER A 40 2.72 -16.33 16.96
C SER A 40 3.18 -17.78 16.79
N ALA A 41 3.96 -18.08 15.74
CA ALA A 41 4.48 -19.41 15.47
C ALA A 41 5.60 -19.81 16.45
N VAL A 42 6.50 -18.88 16.77
CA VAL A 42 7.65 -19.13 17.66
C VAL A 42 7.35 -18.89 19.14
N ASN A 43 6.22 -18.26 19.47
CA ASN A 43 5.73 -18.09 20.85
C ASN A 43 4.32 -18.69 21.00
N PRO A 44 4.16 -20.02 20.92
CA PRO A 44 2.88 -20.68 21.10
C PRO A 44 2.43 -20.66 22.57
N GLN A 45 1.25 -21.23 22.86
CA GLN A 45 0.76 -21.34 24.24
C GLN A 45 1.71 -22.17 25.12
N PRO A 46 1.73 -21.95 26.45
CA PRO A 46 2.60 -22.69 27.36
C PRO A 46 2.43 -24.22 27.23
N GLY A 47 3.54 -24.92 27.06
CA GLY A 47 3.57 -26.38 26.89
C GLY A 47 3.38 -26.86 25.45
N GLU A 48 3.10 -25.97 24.49
CA GLU A 48 3.03 -26.34 23.07
C GLU A 48 4.40 -26.21 22.37
N ALA A 49 4.64 -27.06 21.39
CA ALA A 49 5.81 -26.95 20.51
C ALA A 49 5.68 -25.77 19.53
N VAL A 50 6.83 -25.18 19.18
CA VAL A 50 6.99 -24.15 18.13
C VAL A 50 6.36 -24.64 16.83
N LYS A 51 5.64 -23.76 16.15
CA LYS A 51 4.95 -24.07 14.90
C LYS A 51 5.89 -23.90 13.71
N GLY A 52 5.63 -24.69 12.66
CA GLY A 52 6.35 -24.63 11.40
C GLY A 52 5.62 -23.82 10.32
N PRO A 53 6.24 -23.67 9.14
CA PRO A 53 5.69 -22.88 8.02
C PRO A 53 4.33 -23.38 7.51
N GLU A 54 4.00 -24.67 7.70
CA GLU A 54 2.67 -25.18 7.36
C GLU A 54 1.56 -24.58 8.22
N HIS A 55 1.83 -24.30 9.50
CA HIS A 55 0.84 -23.64 10.36
C HIS A 55 0.65 -22.18 9.98
N GLU A 56 1.73 -21.46 9.61
CA GLU A 56 1.65 -20.09 9.10
C GLU A 56 0.77 -20.02 7.84
N ASN A 57 0.98 -20.97 6.92
CA ASN A 57 0.17 -21.07 5.70
C ASN A 57 -1.29 -21.40 5.99
N THR A 58 -1.56 -22.35 6.87
CA THR A 58 -2.92 -22.73 7.26
C THR A 58 -3.65 -21.56 7.90
N PHE A 59 -3.01 -20.81 8.81
CA PHE A 59 -3.61 -19.63 9.42
C PHE A 59 -4.14 -18.63 8.39
N PHE A 60 -3.33 -18.22 7.40
CA PHE A 60 -3.80 -17.27 6.39
C PHE A 60 -4.83 -17.87 5.42
N ARG A 61 -4.73 -19.16 5.10
CA ARG A 61 -5.74 -19.85 4.30
C ARG A 61 -7.08 -19.90 5.02
N ASP A 62 -7.09 -20.12 6.33
CA ASP A 62 -8.32 -20.18 7.12
C ASP A 62 -8.95 -18.80 7.29
N VAL A 63 -8.14 -17.75 7.49
CA VAL A 63 -8.65 -16.39 7.76
C VAL A 63 -9.08 -15.66 6.49
N VAL A 64 -8.32 -15.76 5.39
CA VAL A 64 -8.57 -14.99 4.15
C VAL A 64 -8.61 -15.82 2.87
N GLY A 65 -8.53 -17.16 2.96
CA GLY A 65 -8.60 -18.05 1.79
C GLY A 65 -7.30 -18.19 0.98
N TYR A 66 -6.21 -17.52 1.38
CA TYR A 66 -4.96 -17.50 0.64
C TYR A 66 -3.74 -17.27 1.54
N SER A 67 -2.64 -17.98 1.28
CA SER A 67 -1.32 -17.69 1.85
C SER A 67 -0.31 -17.44 0.75
N ILE A 68 0.40 -16.32 0.85
CA ILE A 68 1.48 -15.94 -0.08
C ILE A 68 2.78 -16.72 0.15
N GLY A 69 2.89 -17.42 1.27
CA GLY A 69 4.07 -18.21 1.66
C GLY A 69 5.25 -17.37 2.18
N SER A 70 6.20 -18.06 2.78
CA SER A 70 7.31 -17.45 3.52
C SER A 70 8.24 -16.59 2.65
N LEU A 71 8.67 -17.05 1.47
CA LEU A 71 9.46 -16.21 0.56
C LEU A 71 8.61 -15.10 -0.08
N GLY A 72 7.35 -15.40 -0.37
CA GLY A 72 6.43 -14.48 -1.05
C GLY A 72 6.18 -13.21 -0.24
N VAL A 73 5.98 -13.32 1.08
CA VAL A 73 5.72 -12.15 1.94
C VAL A 73 6.90 -11.19 2.00
N HIS A 74 8.14 -11.69 1.99
CA HIS A 74 9.34 -10.84 1.98
C HIS A 74 9.48 -10.08 0.65
N ARG A 75 9.23 -10.75 -0.48
CA ARG A 75 9.23 -10.12 -1.81
C ARG A 75 8.12 -9.08 -1.92
N LEU A 76 6.93 -9.39 -1.42
CA LEU A 76 5.81 -8.46 -1.38
C LEU A 76 6.17 -7.23 -0.52
N GLY A 77 6.73 -7.43 0.68
CA GLY A 77 7.13 -6.32 1.56
C GLY A 77 8.10 -5.36 0.88
N LEU A 78 9.14 -5.88 0.21
CA LEU A 78 10.07 -5.07 -0.58
C LEU A 78 9.35 -4.32 -1.71
N PHE A 79 8.50 -5.01 -2.46
CA PHE A 79 7.74 -4.41 -3.56
C PHE A 79 6.83 -3.27 -3.08
N LEU A 80 6.07 -3.48 -1.99
CA LEU A 80 5.17 -2.47 -1.43
C LEU A 80 5.95 -1.24 -0.96
N ALA A 81 7.04 -1.43 -0.22
CA ALA A 81 7.86 -0.35 0.31
C ALA A 81 8.53 0.48 -0.81
N LEU A 82 9.12 -0.17 -1.80
CA LEU A 82 9.73 0.51 -2.94
C LEU A 82 8.68 1.22 -3.81
N SER A 83 7.50 0.61 -3.99
CA SER A 83 6.41 1.23 -4.74
C SER A 83 5.90 2.49 -4.03
N ALA A 84 5.79 2.49 -2.70
CA ALA A 84 5.43 3.69 -1.93
C ALA A 84 6.39 4.85 -2.19
N ALA A 85 7.71 4.59 -2.16
CA ALA A 85 8.72 5.60 -2.43
C ALA A 85 8.72 6.06 -3.90
N PHE A 86 8.62 5.11 -4.84
CA PHE A 86 8.58 5.39 -6.27
C PHE A 86 7.40 6.31 -6.63
N TRP A 87 6.19 5.96 -6.19
CA TRP A 87 4.99 6.76 -6.49
C TRP A 87 4.98 8.11 -5.76
N SER A 88 5.64 8.20 -4.60
CA SER A 88 5.91 9.48 -3.93
C SER A 88 6.81 10.39 -4.77
N ALA A 89 7.85 9.85 -5.40
CA ALA A 89 8.69 10.63 -6.31
C ALA A 89 7.90 11.09 -7.54
N VAL A 90 7.13 10.17 -8.15
CA VAL A 90 6.28 10.49 -9.31
C VAL A 90 5.29 11.60 -8.98
N CYS A 91 4.59 11.54 -7.84
CA CYS A 91 3.56 12.53 -7.50
C CYS A 91 4.12 13.95 -7.34
N ILE A 92 5.38 14.08 -6.91
CA ILE A 92 6.09 15.36 -6.83
C ILE A 92 6.55 15.82 -8.21
N VAL A 93 7.17 14.93 -9.00
CA VAL A 93 7.73 15.29 -10.33
C VAL A 93 6.65 15.75 -11.31
N ILE A 94 5.44 15.18 -11.24
CA ILE A 94 4.34 15.58 -12.13
C ILE A 94 3.64 16.88 -11.69
N SER A 95 3.77 17.27 -10.41
CA SER A 95 3.16 18.46 -9.85
C SER A 95 4.01 19.70 -10.18
N GLY A 96 3.56 20.49 -11.16
CA GLY A 96 4.24 21.69 -11.64
C GLY A 96 4.73 21.53 -13.07
N PRO A 97 5.73 20.65 -13.33
CA PRO A 97 6.26 20.45 -14.68
C PRO A 97 5.25 19.91 -15.68
N PHE A 98 4.32 19.04 -15.24
CA PHE A 98 3.36 18.38 -16.13
C PHE A 98 1.89 18.69 -15.81
N TRP A 99 1.60 19.18 -14.60
CA TRP A 99 0.27 19.63 -14.20
C TRP A 99 0.36 20.86 -13.30
N THR A 100 -0.26 21.96 -13.71
CA THR A 100 -0.20 23.26 -13.01
C THR A 100 -1.51 23.68 -12.35
N ARG A 101 -2.61 22.97 -12.60
CA ARG A 101 -3.93 23.26 -12.02
C ARG A 101 -4.15 22.51 -10.71
N GLY A 102 -5.30 22.72 -10.08
CA GLY A 102 -5.70 21.93 -8.92
C GLY A 102 -5.82 20.44 -9.26
N TRP A 103 -5.35 19.56 -8.38
CA TRP A 103 -5.48 18.11 -8.58
C TRP A 103 -6.92 17.58 -8.68
N PRO A 104 -7.94 18.17 -8.01
CA PRO A 104 -9.33 17.76 -8.23
C PRO A 104 -9.78 17.90 -9.69
N GLU A 105 -9.32 18.95 -10.39
CA GLU A 105 -9.70 19.22 -11.78
C GLU A 105 -9.14 18.16 -12.75
N TRP A 106 -8.04 17.49 -12.38
CA TRP A 106 -7.47 16.42 -13.19
C TRP A 106 -8.50 15.34 -13.49
N TRP A 107 -9.37 14.99 -12.53
CA TRP A 107 -10.42 13.97 -12.69
C TRP A 107 -11.58 14.39 -13.60
N GLY A 108 -11.57 15.63 -14.11
CA GLY A 108 -12.53 16.11 -15.09
C GLY A 108 -12.52 15.31 -16.40
N TRP A 109 -11.40 14.67 -16.77
CA TRP A 109 -11.35 13.82 -17.96
C TRP A 109 -12.32 12.63 -17.86
N TRP A 110 -12.54 12.10 -16.66
CA TRP A 110 -13.48 11.02 -16.40
C TRP A 110 -14.89 11.55 -16.21
N LEU A 111 -15.05 12.59 -15.37
CA LEU A 111 -16.37 13.16 -15.06
C LEU A 111 -17.09 13.66 -16.32
N ASN A 112 -16.35 14.27 -17.26
CA ASN A 112 -16.91 14.89 -18.45
C ASN A 112 -16.82 14.01 -19.71
N LEU A 113 -16.81 12.67 -19.56
CA LEU A 113 -16.86 11.79 -20.72
C LEU A 113 -18.22 11.88 -21.43
N PRO A 114 -18.27 12.03 -22.77
CA PRO A 114 -19.52 12.28 -23.51
C PRO A 114 -20.62 11.23 -23.38
N ILE A 115 -20.27 10.01 -22.97
CA ILE A 115 -21.23 8.90 -22.82
C ILE A 115 -22.13 9.07 -21.58
N TRP A 116 -21.72 9.88 -20.59
CA TRP A 116 -22.47 10.08 -19.34
C TRP A 116 -22.52 11.53 -18.84
N SER A 117 -21.94 12.47 -19.58
CA SER A 117 -21.94 13.92 -19.24
C SER A 117 -23.29 14.57 -19.48
#